data_AF-A0A935A1H5-F1
#
_entry.id   AF-A0A935A1H5-F1
#
_cell.length_a   1.000
_cell.length_b   1.000
_cell.length_c   1.000
_cell.angle_alpha   90.00
_cell.angle_beta   90.00
_cell.angle_gamma   90.00
#
_symmetry.space_group_name_H-M   'P 1'
#
loop_
_entity.id
_entity.type
_entity.pdbx_description
1 polymer ?
#
loop_
_entity_poly.entity_id
_entity_poly.type
_entity_poly.pdbx_seq_one_letter_code
_entity_poly.pdbx_strand_id
1 'polypeptide(L)' 'MRELDVLLERYLAGSYQFASSQDKAAFEQILALQDPELARYLLAGHEPTDPAIASVVAQISPRPSVR' A
#
# COMPACT_ATOMS: atom_id res chain seq x y z
N MET A 1 10.85 -1.58 8.23
CA MET A 1 10.79 -0.75 9.47
C MET A 1 9.48 -1.07 10.19
N ARG A 2 9.44 -1.22 11.52
CA ARG A 2 8.27 -1.78 12.25
C ARG A 2 6.91 -1.14 11.93
N GLU A 3 6.87 0.15 11.61
CA GLU A 3 5.61 0.84 11.25
C GLU A 3 5.07 0.41 9.88
N LEU A 4 5.95 0.16 8.90
CA LEU A 4 5.56 -0.39 7.60
C LEU A 4 5.03 -1.82 7.74
N ASP A 5 5.74 -2.65 8.50
CA ASP A 5 5.33 -4.03 8.78
C ASP A 5 3.90 -4.07 9.36
N VAL A 6 3.60 -3.22 10.37
CA VAL A 6 2.26 -3.15 10.98
C VAL A 6 1.18 -2.72 9.98
N LEU A 7 1.45 -1.76 9.10
CA LEU A 7 0.49 -1.31 8.08
C LEU A 7 0.22 -2.40 7.04
N LEU A 8 1.28 -3.07 6.57
CA LEU A 8 1.19 -4.16 5.59
C LEU A 8 0.47 -5.38 6.17
N GLU A 9 0.82 -5.79 7.39
CA GLU A 9 0.16 -6.90 8.10
C GLU A 9 -1.33 -6.62 8.33
N ARG A 10 -1.68 -5.38 8.72
CA ARG A 10 -3.07 -4.96 8.89
C ARG A 10 -3.85 -5.03 7.58
N TYR A 11 -3.28 -4.57 6.48
CA TYR A 11 -3.90 -4.66 5.17
C TYR A 11 -4.06 -6.12 4.72
N LEU A 12 -3.03 -6.94 4.94
CA LEU A 12 -3.02 -8.36 4.58
C LEU A 12 -4.07 -9.17 5.34
N ALA A 13 -4.23 -8.93 6.64
CA ALA A 13 -5.23 -9.60 7.47
C ALA A 13 -6.68 -9.13 7.21
N GLY A 14 -6.85 -7.91 6.69
CA GLY A 14 -8.15 -7.27 6.49
C GLY A 14 -8.58 -7.22 5.03
N SER A 15 -8.07 -6.22 4.31
CA SER A 15 -8.54 -5.86 2.97
C SER A 15 -8.01 -6.77 1.87
N TYR A 16 -6.81 -7.34 2.02
CA TYR A 16 -6.17 -8.16 0.98
C TYR A 16 -7.00 -9.40 0.59
N GLN A 17 -7.70 -10.03 1.54
CA GLN A 17 -8.55 -11.18 1.22
C GLN A 17 -9.70 -10.82 0.27
N PHE A 18 -10.23 -9.59 0.39
CA PHE A 18 -11.31 -9.06 -0.43
C PHE A 18 -10.83 -8.23 -1.63
N ALA A 19 -9.52 -7.95 -1.71
CA ALA A 19 -8.92 -7.20 -2.79
C ALA A 19 -9.06 -7.95 -4.13
N SER A 20 -9.26 -7.17 -5.20
CA SER A 20 -9.30 -7.69 -6.57
C SER A 20 -7.95 -8.27 -6.97
N SER A 21 -7.91 -9.15 -7.97
CA SER A 21 -6.64 -9.70 -8.49
C SER A 21 -5.64 -8.63 -8.93
N GLN A 22 -6.15 -7.49 -9.44
CA GLN A 22 -5.34 -6.34 -9.82
C GLN A 22 -4.70 -5.65 -8.60
N ASP A 23 -5.47 -5.42 -7.53
CA ASP A 23 -4.96 -4.84 -6.28
C ASP A 23 -3.95 -5.78 -5.61
N LYS A 24 -4.19 -7.10 -5.65
CA LYS A 24 -3.23 -8.10 -5.14
C LYS A 24 -1.90 -8.04 -5.88
N ALA A 25 -1.94 -8.01 -7.22
CA ALA A 25 -0.73 -7.88 -8.02
C ALA A 25 -0.01 -6.54 -7.78
N ALA A 26 -0.75 -5.44 -7.58
CA ALA A 26 -0.17 -4.15 -7.22
C ALA A 26 0.48 -4.18 -5.82
N PHE A 27 -0.14 -4.85 -4.85
CA PHE A 27 0.43 -5.07 -3.53
C PHE A 27 1.74 -5.88 -3.58
N GLU A 28 1.79 -6.95 -4.39
CA GLU A 28 3.01 -7.74 -4.60
C GLU A 28 4.12 -6.90 -5.25
N GLN A 29 3.80 -6.01 -6.19
CA GLN A 29 4.77 -5.06 -6.76
C GLN A 29 5.30 -4.08 -5.72
N ILE A 30 4.42 -3.57 -4.86
CA ILE A 30 4.80 -2.69 -3.73
C ILE A 30 5.75 -3.43 -2.79
N LEU A 31 5.46 -4.68 -2.43
CA LEU A 31 6.32 -5.53 -1.60
C LEU A 31 7.69 -5.82 -2.23
N ALA A 32 7.81 -5.75 -3.55
CA ALA A 32 9.09 -5.89 -4.25
C ALA A 32 9.96 -4.61 -4.18
N LEU A 33 9.40 -3.48 -3.75
CA LEU A 33 10.13 -2.22 -3.57
C LEU A 33 10.95 -2.22 -2.27
N GLN A 34 11.92 -1.31 -2.19
CA GLN A 34 12.74 -1.14 -0.97
C GLN A 34 11.96 -0.41 0.13
N ASP A 35 12.24 -0.73 1.41
CA ASP A 35 11.71 -0.04 2.60
C ASP A 35 11.65 1.51 2.50
N PRO A 36 12.71 2.22 2.07
CA PRO A 36 12.65 3.68 1.95
C PRO A 36 11.63 4.16 0.90
N GLU A 37 11.38 3.37 -0.14
CA GLU A 37 10.40 3.69 -1.18
C GLU A 37 8.97 3.46 -0.67
N LEU A 38 8.77 2.33 0.01
CA LEU A 38 7.53 2.02 0.75
C LEU A 38 7.17 3.11 1.74
N ALA A 39 8.15 3.59 2.54
CA ALA A 39 7.96 4.69 3.46
C ALA A 39 7.53 5.98 2.75
N ARG A 40 8.06 6.28 1.56
CA ARG A 40 7.65 7.47 0.81
C ARG A 40 6.19 7.41 0.39
N TYR A 41 5.71 6.24 -0.05
CA TYR A 41 4.32 6.08 -0.48
C TYR A 41 3.35 6.00 0.70
N LEU A 42 3.66 5.17 1.70
CA LEU A 42 2.73 4.86 2.80
C LEU A 42 2.77 5.88 3.94
N LEU A 43 3.93 6.49 4.22
CA LEU A 43 4.12 7.41 5.35
C LEU A 43 4.27 8.87 4.90
N ALA A 44 5.03 9.13 3.84
CA ALA A 44 5.23 10.50 3.34
C ALA A 44 4.10 10.98 2.41
N GLY A 45 3.16 10.11 2.02
CA GLY A 45 1.99 10.44 1.20
C GLY A 45 2.33 10.77 -0.26
N HIS A 46 3.42 10.21 -0.79
CA HIS A 46 3.75 10.37 -2.20
C HIS A 46 2.80 9.53 -3.05
N GLU A 47 2.34 10.05 -4.19
CA GLU A 47 1.48 9.31 -5.11
C GLU A 47 2.30 8.49 -6.12
N PRO A 48 2.05 7.18 -6.25
CA PRO A 48 2.65 6.36 -7.29
C PRO A 48 2.13 6.78 -8.68
N THR A 49 2.97 6.65 -9.71
CA THR A 49 2.57 6.92 -11.09
C THR A 49 1.63 5.84 -11.63
N ASP A 50 1.71 4.63 -11.09
CA ASP A 50 0.83 3.53 -11.46
C ASP A 50 -0.50 3.63 -10.68
N PRO A 51 -1.65 3.74 -11.36
CA PRO A 51 -2.95 3.88 -10.70
C PRO A 51 -3.34 2.65 -9.87
N ALA A 52 -2.87 1.45 -10.22
CA ALA A 52 -3.13 0.24 -9.45
C ALA A 52 -2.37 0.27 -8.12
N ILE A 53 -1.11 0.73 -8.14
CA ILE A 53 -0.31 0.94 -6.93
C ILE A 53 -0.92 2.05 -6.08
N ALA A 54 -1.34 3.17 -6.69
CA ALA A 54 -1.97 4.28 -5.99
C ALA A 54 -3.24 3.85 -5.24
N SER A 55 -4.07 3.00 -5.86
CA SER A 55 -5.26 2.41 -5.24
C SER A 55 -4.91 1.62 -3.96
N VAL A 56 -3.90 0.74 -4.02
CA VAL A 56 -3.48 -0.08 -2.89
C VAL A 56 -2.83 0.76 -1.78
N VAL A 57 -1.95 1.68 -2.15
CA VAL A 57 -1.31 2.64 -1.22
C VAL A 57 -2.35 3.44 -0.46
N ALA A 58 -3.41 3.91 -1.14
CA ALA A 58 -4.51 4.63 -0.51
C ALA A 58 -5.32 3.76 0.47
N GLN A 59 -5.42 2.45 0.24
CA GLN A 59 -6.09 1.52 1.15
C GLN A 59 -5.25 1.19 2.40
N ILE A 60 -3.92 1.17 2.28
CA ILE A 60 -2.99 0.83 3.37
C ILE A 60 -2.72 2.05 4.26
N SER A 61 -2.62 3.24 3.66
CA SER A 61 -2.23 4.47 4.37
C SER A 61 -3.23 4.81 5.50
N PRO A 62 -2.75 5.19 6.70
CA PRO A 62 -3.58 5.38 7.89
C PRO A 62 -4.52 6.61 7.86
N ARG A 63 -4.51 7.43 6.79
CA ARG A 63 -5.48 8.53 6.62
C ARG A 63 -5.91 8.70 5.16
N PRO A 64 -7.19 9.04 4.91
CA PRO A 64 -7.87 8.69 3.67
C PRO A 64 -7.89 9.81 2.64
N SER A 65 -7.97 9.38 1.38
CA SER A 65 -8.90 9.88 0.35
C SER A 65 -9.18 11.39 0.35
N VAL A 66 -8.40 12.16 -0.42
CA VAL A 66 -8.95 13.37 -1.04
C VAL A 66 -9.90 12.90 -2.16
N ARG A 67 -11.15 13.37 -2.07
CA ARG A 67 -12.26 13.10 -3.00
C ARG A 67 -11.97 13.57 -4.42
#